data_AF-A0A1Q7BZ23-F1
#
_entry.id   AF-A0A1Q7BZ23-F1
#
_cell.length_a   1.000
_cell.length_b   1.000
_cell.length_c   1.000
_cell.angle_alpha   90.00
_cell.angle_beta   90.00
_cell.angle_gamma   90.00
#
_symmetry.space_group_name_H-M   'P 1'
#
loop_
_entity.id
_entity.type
_entity.pdbx_description
1 polymer ?
#
loop_
_entity_poly.entity_id
_entity_poly.type
_entity_poly.pdbx_seq_one_letter_code
_entity_poly.pdbx_strand_id
1 'polypeptide(L)'
;MGGGRRTAAAPEWFTFAERVEVLDGDGVGQRQRQHGRWGKRSAEVDREITEYDAPRLYGWRHVAERLDGKPAPMFARSTRFQISLEPAGTGTLVRLRSAQEPASAVKGLVMRAFGTREIGSNMDRSLERLAALFSGS
;
A
#
# COMPACT_ATOMS: atom_id res chain seq x y z
N MET A 1 -10.48 -27.84 10.14
CA MET A 1 -10.10 -26.62 10.88
C MET A 1 -8.78 -26.15 10.28
N GLY A 2 -8.58 -24.99 9.69
CA GLY A 2 -9.34 -23.78 9.42
C GLY A 2 -8.33 -22.79 8.79
N GLY A 3 -8.76 -21.93 7.87
CA GLY A 3 -7.92 -20.80 7.41
C GLY A 3 -7.18 -20.99 6.08
N GLY A 4 -7.86 -21.44 5.03
CA GLY A 4 -7.35 -21.27 3.67
C GLY A 4 -7.26 -19.79 3.29
N ARG A 5 -6.02 -19.26 3.27
CA ARG A 5 -5.51 -18.15 2.43
C ARG A 5 -6.56 -17.15 1.92
N ARG A 6 -6.87 -16.11 2.69
CA ARG A 6 -7.51 -14.88 2.17
C ARG A 6 -6.50 -13.74 2.05
N THR A 7 -5.52 -13.92 1.15
CA THR A 7 -4.70 -12.82 0.63
C THR A 7 -5.20 -12.34 -0.74
N ALA A 8 -6.47 -12.63 -1.07
CA ALA A 8 -6.99 -12.55 -2.44
C ALA A 8 -7.79 -11.28 -2.78
N ALA A 9 -8.24 -10.48 -1.80
CA ALA A 9 -9.14 -9.35 -2.06
C ALA A 9 -8.44 -7.98 -2.17
N ALA A 10 -7.15 -7.87 -1.82
CA ALA A 10 -6.44 -6.59 -1.92
C ALA A 10 -6.47 -6.00 -3.35
N PRO A 11 -6.31 -6.79 -4.43
CA PRO A 11 -6.36 -6.25 -5.79
C PRO A 11 -7.71 -5.68 -6.23
N GLU A 12 -8.80 -6.07 -5.58
CA GLU A 12 -10.15 -5.69 -6.01
C GLU A 12 -10.45 -4.22 -5.70
N TRP A 13 -9.84 -3.67 -4.65
CA TRP A 13 -10.06 -2.29 -4.25
C TRP A 13 -8.78 -1.46 -4.12
N PHE A 14 -7.66 -2.04 -3.70
CA PHE A 14 -6.43 -1.28 -3.40
C PHE A 14 -5.61 -1.02 -4.67
N THR A 15 -5.67 0.21 -5.19
CA THR A 15 -5.15 0.56 -6.52
C THR A 15 -3.63 0.48 -6.65
N PHE A 16 -2.90 0.49 -5.54
CA PHE A 16 -1.44 0.35 -5.54
C PHE A 16 -0.98 -1.08 -5.80
N ALA A 17 -1.87 -2.08 -5.68
CA ALA A 17 -1.52 -3.49 -5.81
C ALA A 17 -2.49 -4.21 -6.75
N GLU A 18 -1.98 -4.72 -7.87
CA GLU A 18 -2.67 -5.70 -8.69
C GLU A 18 -2.46 -7.13 -8.16
N ARG A 19 -1.33 -7.34 -7.47
CA ARG A 19 -0.98 -8.63 -6.89
C ARG A 19 0.03 -8.46 -5.77
N VAL A 20 -0.03 -9.35 -4.78
CA VAL A 20 0.97 -9.42 -3.71
C VAL A 20 1.43 -10.86 -3.58
N GLU A 21 2.74 -11.07 -3.63
CA GLU A 21 3.40 -12.34 -3.39
C GLU A 21 4.09 -12.30 -2.03
N VAL A 22 4.00 -13.39 -1.26
CA VAL A 22 4.86 -13.57 -0.08
C VAL A 22 6.19 -14.11 -0.56
N LEU A 23 7.28 -13.44 -0.20
CA LEU A 23 8.64 -13.86 -0.54
C LEU A 23 9.24 -14.72 0.56
N ASP A 24 9.04 -14.32 1.82
CA ASP A 24 9.61 -14.98 3.00
C ASP A 24 8.90 -14.55 4.29
N GLY A 25 8.91 -15.42 5.30
CA GLY A 25 8.41 -15.13 6.66
C GLY A 25 6.88 -15.15 6.84
N ASP A 26 6.45 -14.84 8.06
CA ASP A 26 5.04 -14.70 8.47
C ASP A 26 4.83 -13.56 9.46
N GLY A 27 3.63 -12.99 9.49
CA GLY A 27 3.28 -11.87 10.38
C GLY A 27 4.18 -10.63 10.23
N VAL A 28 4.52 -10.00 11.36
CA VAL A 28 5.46 -8.85 11.38
C VAL A 28 6.86 -9.34 11.00
N GLY A 29 7.50 -8.62 10.08
CA GLY A 29 8.77 -9.01 9.46
C GLY A 29 8.61 -9.80 8.16
N GLN A 30 7.40 -10.29 7.83
CA GLN A 30 7.16 -10.96 6.55
C GLN A 30 7.50 -10.05 5.38
N ARG A 31 8.24 -10.60 4.43
CA ARG A 31 8.65 -9.93 3.20
C ARG A 31 7.71 -10.30 2.07
N GLN A 32 7.26 -9.30 1.34
CA GLN A 32 6.32 -9.46 0.24
C GLN A 32 6.77 -8.65 -0.97
N ARG A 33 6.34 -9.06 -2.17
CA ARG A 33 6.42 -8.27 -3.39
C ARG A 33 5.03 -7.84 -3.81
N GLN A 34 4.82 -6.54 -3.85
CA GLN A 34 3.63 -5.93 -4.43
C GLN A 34 3.91 -5.59 -5.89
N HIS A 35 3.01 -6.00 -6.78
CA HIS A 35 3.01 -5.62 -8.20
C HIS A 35 1.85 -4.65 -8.44
N GLY A 36 2.09 -3.64 -9.25
CA GLY A 36 1.06 -2.68 -9.67
C GLY A 36 1.58 -1.79 -10.79
N ARG A 37 1.02 -0.59 -10.93
CA ARG A 37 1.46 0.38 -11.93
C ARG A 37 1.74 1.74 -11.30
N TRP A 38 2.71 2.44 -11.89
CA TRP A 38 2.97 3.85 -11.63
C TRP A 38 2.86 4.62 -12.94
N GLY A 39 1.76 5.36 -13.11
CA GLY A 39 1.37 5.91 -14.41
C GLY A 39 1.19 4.78 -15.45
N LYS A 40 1.99 4.82 -16.52
CA LYS A 40 1.99 3.78 -17.58
C LYS A 40 3.00 2.66 -17.34
N ARG A 41 3.85 2.77 -16.33
CA ARG A 41 4.98 1.87 -16.07
C ARG A 41 4.57 0.74 -15.13
N SER A 42 5.12 -0.45 -15.34
CA SER A 42 5.01 -1.53 -14.37
C SER A 42 5.80 -1.15 -13.12
N ALA A 43 5.21 -1.35 -11.95
CA ALA A 43 5.80 -1.02 -10.67
C ALA A 43 5.83 -2.26 -9.77
N GLU A 44 6.96 -2.46 -9.11
CA GLU A 44 7.10 -3.51 -8.11
C GLU A 44 7.71 -2.93 -6.85
N VAL A 45 7.17 -3.31 -5.70
CA VAL A 45 7.63 -2.86 -4.39
C VAL A 45 7.85 -4.07 -3.50
N ASP A 46 9.11 -4.31 -3.14
CA ASP A 46 9.39 -5.21 -2.02
C ASP A 46 9.08 -4.47 -0.74
N ARG A 47 8.25 -5.09 0.10
CA ARG A 47 7.76 -4.53 1.35
C ARG A 47 7.94 -5.51 2.49
N GLU A 48 8.05 -4.96 3.69
CA GLU A 48 8.12 -5.72 4.93
C GLU A 48 6.98 -5.29 5.84
N ILE A 49 6.21 -6.26 6.34
CA ILE A 49 5.14 -5.99 7.32
C ILE A 49 5.79 -5.46 8.59
N THR A 50 5.36 -4.29 9.04
CA THR A 50 5.84 -3.67 10.29
C THR A 50 4.77 -3.67 11.38
N GLU A 51 3.50 -3.78 11.00
CA GLU A 51 2.37 -3.75 11.94
C GLU A 51 1.31 -4.75 11.46
N TYR A 52 0.85 -5.60 12.37
CA TYR A 52 -0.25 -6.52 12.08
C TYR A 52 -1.07 -6.80 13.35
N ASP A 53 -2.33 -6.38 13.32
CA ASP A 53 -3.33 -6.66 14.36
C ASP A 53 -4.67 -6.89 13.67
N ALA A 54 -4.91 -8.12 13.22
CA ALA A 54 -6.07 -8.44 12.39
C ALA A 54 -7.40 -8.34 13.19
N PRO A 55 -8.47 -7.78 12.61
CA PRO A 55 -8.56 -7.14 11.28
C PRO A 55 -8.29 -5.63 11.29
N ARG A 56 -7.88 -5.06 12.43
CA ARG A 56 -7.87 -3.61 12.70
C ARG A 56 -6.74 -2.86 12.01
N LEU A 57 -5.58 -3.48 11.87
CA LEU A 57 -4.36 -2.80 11.45
C LEU A 57 -3.48 -3.68 10.57
N TYR A 58 -3.05 -3.10 9.45
CA TYR A 58 -2.06 -3.67 8.55
C TYR A 58 -1.12 -2.58 8.06
N GLY A 59 0.16 -2.68 8.42
CA GLY A 59 1.17 -1.67 8.10
C GLY A 59 2.46 -2.29 7.59
N TRP A 60 3.10 -1.61 6.64
CA TRP A 60 4.34 -2.07 6.02
C TRP A 60 5.27 -0.90 5.65
N ARG A 61 6.55 -1.23 5.47
CA ARG A 61 7.54 -0.31 4.90
C ARG A 61 8.02 -0.80 3.54
N HIS A 62 8.38 0.12 2.66
CA HIS A 62 9.04 -0.20 1.40
C HIS A 62 10.52 -0.51 1.65
N VAL A 63 11.02 -1.55 1.01
CA VAL A 63 12.41 -2.02 1.11
C VAL A 63 13.15 -1.78 -0.21
N ALA A 64 12.50 -2.10 -1.33
CA ALA A 64 13.05 -1.85 -2.66
C ALA A 64 11.92 -1.58 -3.65
N GLU A 65 12.17 -0.73 -4.64
CA GLU A 65 11.21 -0.39 -5.67
C GLU A 65 11.82 -0.59 -7.05
N ARG A 66 11.02 -1.05 -8.01
CA ARG A 66 11.38 -1.19 -9.41
C ARG A 66 10.32 -0.57 -10.31
N LEU A 67 10.76 0.05 -11.39
CA LEU A 67 9.92 0.52 -12.49
C LEU A 67 10.41 -0.12 -13.80
N ASP A 68 9.55 -0.90 -14.44
CA ASP A 68 9.89 -1.72 -15.62
C ASP A 68 11.10 -2.61 -15.37
N GLY A 69 11.09 -3.30 -14.23
CA GLY A 69 12.14 -4.23 -13.80
C GLY A 69 13.45 -3.57 -13.35
N LYS A 70 13.60 -2.25 -13.49
CA LYS A 70 14.82 -1.52 -13.09
C LYS A 70 14.65 -0.87 -11.72
N PRO A 71 15.69 -0.85 -10.86
CA PRO A 71 15.64 -0.13 -9.59
C PRO A 71 15.12 1.30 -9.77
N ALA A 72 14.09 1.66 -9.01
CA ALA A 72 13.53 3.01 -9.04
C ALA A 72 14.46 4.00 -8.32
N PRO A 73 14.53 5.27 -8.76
CA PRO A 73 15.32 6.27 -8.04
C PRO A 73 14.81 6.45 -6.61
N MET A 74 15.72 6.44 -5.64
CA MET A 74 15.37 6.64 -4.22
C MET A 74 15.00 8.10 -3.96
N PHE A 75 13.71 8.44 -3.99
CA PHE A 75 13.21 9.77 -3.63
C PHE A 75 12.98 9.91 -2.12
N ALA A 76 12.44 8.87 -1.49
CA ALA A 76 12.27 8.77 -0.05
C ALA A 76 13.32 7.84 0.57
N ARG A 77 13.91 8.23 1.69
CA ARG A 77 14.74 7.37 2.54
C ARG A 77 13.90 6.27 3.19
N SER A 78 12.64 6.56 3.50
CA SER A 78 11.68 5.60 4.04
C SER A 78 10.29 5.93 3.54
N THR A 79 9.54 4.91 3.12
CA THR A 79 8.09 4.98 2.88
C THR A 79 7.42 3.94 3.78
N ARG A 80 6.48 4.40 4.62
CA ARG A 80 5.60 3.55 5.42
C ARG A 80 4.18 3.74 4.96
N PHE A 81 3.43 2.64 4.88
CA PHE A 81 2.02 2.64 4.54
C PHE A 81 1.25 1.89 5.63
N GLN A 82 0.03 2.34 5.90
CA GLN A 82 -0.84 1.76 6.90
C GLN A 82 -2.28 1.77 6.43
N ILE A 83 -2.99 0.68 6.71
CA ILE A 83 -4.44 0.54 6.59
C ILE A 83 -4.97 0.30 8.00
N SER A 84 -5.92 1.13 8.44
CA SER A 84 -6.60 0.94 9.72
C SER A 84 -8.11 0.93 9.58
N LEU A 85 -8.76 0.12 10.40
CA LEU A 85 -10.21 -0.04 10.47
C LEU A 85 -10.68 0.32 11.87
N GLU A 86 -11.61 1.26 11.95
CA GLU A 86 -12.25 1.71 13.20
C GLU A 86 -13.77 1.54 13.09
N PRO A 87 -14.46 1.06 14.14
CA PRO A 87 -15.92 1.07 14.17
C PRO A 87 -16.47 2.50 14.03
N ALA A 88 -17.49 2.69 13.18
CA ALA A 88 -18.13 3.98 12.95
C ALA A 88 -19.65 3.82 12.88
N GLY A 89 -20.30 3.81 14.05
CA GLY A 89 -21.73 3.54 14.16
C GLY A 89 -22.05 2.14 13.65
N THR A 90 -22.90 2.05 12.62
CA THR A 90 -23.23 0.79 11.94
C THR A 90 -22.23 0.40 10.84
N GLY A 91 -21.22 1.23 10.59
CA GLY A 91 -20.22 1.04 9.54
C GLY A 91 -18.80 0.89 10.07
N THR A 92 -17.84 0.89 9.14
CA THR A 92 -16.40 0.88 9.42
C THR A 92 -15.75 2.09 8.77
N LEU A 93 -15.00 2.86 9.55
CA LEU A 93 -14.11 3.87 9.04
C LEU A 93 -12.79 3.21 8.61
N VAL A 94 -12.51 3.27 7.31
CA VAL A 94 -11.24 2.79 6.74
C VAL A 94 -10.33 3.98 6.49
N ARG A 95 -9.11 3.94 7.03
CA ARG A 95 -8.10 4.98 6.79
C ARG A 95 -6.89 4.38 6.09
N LEU A 96 -6.45 5.07 5.03
CA LEU A 96 -5.17 4.83 4.36
C LEU A 96 -4.21 5.93 4.76
N ARG A 97 -3.00 5.57 5.18
CA ARG A 97 -1.95 6.53 5.53
C ARG A 97 -0.66 6.14 4.86
N SER A 98 -0.01 7.11 4.22
CA SER A 98 1.37 7.00 3.75
C SER A 98 2.21 8.08 4.41
N ALA A 99 3.34 7.68 4.96
CA ALA A 99 4.34 8.57 5.52
C ALA A 99 5.66 8.36 4.78
N GLN A 100 6.16 9.40 4.14
CA GLN A 100 7.42 9.35 3.40
C GLN A 100 8.42 10.34 4.00
N GLU A 101 9.63 9.85 4.26
CA GLU A 101 10.77 10.66 4.65
C GLU A 101 11.63 10.92 3.41
N PRO A 102 11.76 12.17 2.93
CA PRO A 102 12.57 12.46 1.76
C PRO A 102 14.04 12.09 1.95
N ALA A 103 14.71 11.62 0.90
CA ALA A 103 16.14 11.33 0.96
C ALA A 103 17.03 12.60 1.05
N SER A 104 16.48 13.76 0.66
CA SER A 104 17.09 15.09 0.85
C SER A 104 16.03 16.19 0.78
N ALA A 105 16.36 17.42 1.19
CA ALA A 105 15.45 18.57 1.12
C ALA A 105 14.98 18.87 -0.31
N VAL A 106 15.89 18.81 -1.29
CA VAL A 106 15.57 19.00 -2.72
C VAL A 106 14.60 17.93 -3.21
N LYS A 107 14.86 16.66 -2.86
CA LYS A 107 13.94 15.56 -3.19
C LYS A 107 12.58 15.73 -2.50
N GLY A 108 12.56 16.28 -1.29
CA GLY A 108 11.33 16.61 -0.57
C GLY A 108 10.47 17.64 -1.29
N LEU A 109 11.08 18.66 -1.88
CA LEU A 109 10.35 19.65 -2.70
C LEU A 109 9.74 18.99 -3.95
N VAL A 110 10.51 18.15 -4.64
CA VAL A 110 10.04 17.39 -5.82
C VAL A 110 8.89 16.45 -5.45
N MET A 111 9.00 15.73 -4.33
CA MET A 111 7.95 14.82 -3.85
C MET A 111 6.65 15.57 -3.53
N ARG A 112 6.72 16.74 -2.90
CA ARG A 112 5.55 17.57 -2.62
C ARG A 112 4.89 18.09 -3.89
N ALA A 113 5.69 18.49 -4.88
CA ALA A 113 5.19 19.03 -6.13
C ALA A 113 4.52 17.98 -7.05
N PHE A 114 5.07 16.75 -7.10
CA PHE A 114 4.65 15.75 -8.10
C PHE A 114 4.16 14.42 -7.51
N GLY A 115 4.62 14.01 -6.33
CA GLY A 115 4.31 12.71 -5.73
C GLY A 115 3.05 12.70 -4.87
N THR A 116 2.82 13.76 -4.09
CA THR A 116 1.72 13.79 -3.11
C THR A 116 0.33 13.71 -3.77
N ARG A 117 0.12 14.37 -4.90
CA ARG A 117 -1.18 14.36 -5.60
C ARG A 117 -1.50 12.99 -6.19
N GLU A 118 -0.54 12.33 -6.80
CA GLU A 118 -0.72 10.99 -7.39
C GLU A 118 -0.99 9.94 -6.30
N ILE A 119 -0.27 10.00 -5.18
CA ILE A 119 -0.51 9.11 -4.03
C ILE A 119 -1.91 9.35 -3.45
N GLY A 120 -2.29 10.61 -3.23
CA GLY A 120 -3.62 10.96 -2.73
C GLY A 120 -4.73 10.45 -3.65
N SER A 121 -4.63 10.71 -4.96
CA SER A 121 -5.63 10.25 -5.92
C SER A 121 -5.78 8.72 -5.97
N ASN A 122 -4.67 7.98 -5.84
CA ASN A 122 -4.73 6.52 -5.77
C ASN A 122 -5.33 6.01 -4.45
N MET A 123 -5.12 6.71 -3.33
CA MET A 123 -5.80 6.41 -2.06
C MET A 123 -7.31 6.65 -2.17
N ASP A 124 -7.73 7.81 -2.68
CA ASP A 124 -9.14 8.17 -2.86
C ASP A 124 -9.84 7.13 -3.75
N ARG A 125 -9.25 6.82 -4.90
CA ARG A 125 -9.77 5.78 -5.81
C ARG A 125 -9.84 4.40 -5.15
N SER A 126 -8.91 4.08 -4.24
CA SER A 126 -8.96 2.81 -3.51
C SER A 126 -10.16 2.76 -2.58
N LEU A 127 -10.42 3.85 -1.85
CA LEU A 127 -11.56 3.96 -0.95
C LEU A 127 -12.89 3.97 -1.71
N GLU A 128 -12.96 4.63 -2.86
CA GLU A 128 -14.13 4.60 -3.75
C GLU A 128 -14.44 3.17 -4.24
N ARG A 129 -13.42 2.43 -4.70
CA ARG A 129 -13.59 1.02 -5.09
C ARG A 129 -14.03 0.16 -3.92
N LEU A 130 -13.43 0.35 -2.75
CA LEU A 130 -13.81 -0.38 -1.54
C LEU A 130 -15.27 -0.12 -1.19
N ALA A 131 -15.71 1.14 -1.20
CA ALA A 131 -17.11 1.51 -0.95
C ALA A 131 -18.05 0.84 -1.96
N ALA A 132 -17.70 0.84 -3.25
CA ALA A 132 -18.50 0.21 -4.30
C ALA A 132 -18.70 -1.31 -4.10
N LEU A 133 -17.73 -2.01 -3.49
CA LEU A 133 -17.89 -3.44 -3.14
C LEU A 133 -18.98 -3.69 -2.09
N PHE A 134 -19.31 -2.69 -1.28
CA PHE A 134 -20.35 -2.79 -0.24
C PHE A 134 -21.66 -2.11 -0.62
N SER A 135 -21.63 -1.11 -1.52
CA SER A 135 -22.83 -0.41 -2.01
C SER A 135 -23.72 -1.24 -2.94
N GLY A 136 -23.22 -2.38 -3.45
CA GLY A 136 -23.98 -3.31 -4.30
C GLY A 136 -24.57 -4.52 -3.57
N SER A 137 -24.65 -4.49 -2.24
CA SER A 137 -25.14 -5.59 -1.39
C SER A 137 -26.54 -5.33 -0.86
#